data_AF-A0A8S4B1E6-F1
#
_entry.id   AF-A0A8S4B1E6-F1
#
_cell.length_a   1.000
_cell.length_b   1.000
_cell.length_c   1.000
_cell.angle_alpha   90.00
_cell.angle_beta   90.00
_cell.angle_gamma   90.00
#
_symmetry.space_group_name_H-M   'P 1'
#
loop_
_entity.id
_entity.type
_entity.pdbx_description
1 polymer ?
#
loop_
_entity_poly.entity_id
_entity_poly.type
_entity_poly.pdbx_seq_one_letter_code
_entity_poly.pdbx_strand_id
1 'polypeptide(L)'
;MHPHCVTGYLSKVLRNYSEQACDGDFLSIRCPQRTTITVQSAFYGRRGGSGPQQCPQTYQALLSSRRTQDHDQYCSVSTALQKMLDECQDRRSCQILVNSRVFGTDQCPGSSKYLIVWYKCRPNEYKSKVVCEEERMRLSCKRGMQIAVYSAMFGRTQQGTLECPPHHRRAPSVECQSAVALQVLTTRCQGKKSCLVRASSRDFGDPCYAGTRKYLSVIYTCGESQVTQSDYLISSTRG
;
A
#
# COMPACT_ATOMS: atom_id res chain seq x y z
N MET A 1 -13.72 -24.61 -7.66
CA MET A 1 -12.59 -24.31 -6.75
C MET A 1 -11.70 -23.26 -7.43
N HIS A 2 -11.75 -22.00 -7.01
CA HIS A 2 -11.11 -20.87 -7.71
C HIS A 2 -9.76 -20.47 -7.04
N PRO A 3 -8.60 -20.57 -7.72
CA PRO A 3 -7.29 -20.20 -7.17
C PRO A 3 -6.92 -18.70 -7.32
N HIS A 4 -7.82 -17.84 -7.79
CA HIS A 4 -7.45 -16.53 -8.36
C HIS A 4 -7.36 -15.35 -7.37
N CYS A 5 -7.51 -15.53 -6.05
CA CYS A 5 -7.66 -14.36 -5.16
C CYS A 5 -6.34 -13.77 -4.60
N VAL A 6 -5.18 -14.42 -4.78
CA VAL A 6 -3.92 -13.99 -4.10
C VAL A 6 -3.04 -13.11 -4.98
N THR A 7 -3.15 -13.18 -6.31
CA THR A 7 -2.32 -12.42 -7.27
C THR A 7 -2.63 -10.92 -7.28
N GLY A 8 -3.73 -10.48 -6.63
CA GLY A 8 -4.17 -9.08 -6.58
C GLY A 8 -3.83 -8.30 -5.30
N TYR A 9 -3.22 -8.93 -4.29
CA TYR A 9 -2.94 -8.27 -3.01
C TYR A 9 -1.70 -7.36 -3.09
N LEU A 10 -0.64 -7.83 -3.75
CA LEU A 10 0.61 -7.09 -3.97
C LEU A 10 0.45 -5.86 -4.88
N SER A 11 -0.35 -6.00 -5.95
CA SER A 11 -0.71 -4.89 -6.84
C SER A 11 -1.66 -3.88 -6.18
N LYS A 12 -2.27 -4.23 -5.04
CA LYS A 12 -3.06 -3.31 -4.22
C LYS A 12 -2.19 -2.62 -3.16
N VAL A 13 -1.39 -3.34 -2.39
CA VAL A 13 -0.64 -2.77 -1.27
C VAL A 13 0.54 -1.88 -1.72
N LEU A 14 1.16 -2.15 -2.88
CA LEU A 14 2.29 -1.37 -3.39
C LEU A 14 1.89 -0.25 -4.38
N ARG A 15 0.60 -0.11 -4.70
CA ARG A 15 0.10 0.89 -5.64
C ARG A 15 -0.18 2.19 -4.91
N ASN A 16 0.30 3.30 -5.47
CA ASN A 16 -0.15 4.61 -5.03
C ASN A 16 -1.61 4.75 -5.44
N TYR A 17 -2.49 4.97 -4.47
CA TYR A 17 -3.90 5.23 -4.71
C TYR A 17 -4.14 6.73 -4.79
N SER A 18 -5.15 7.10 -5.57
CA SER A 18 -5.71 8.45 -5.60
C SER A 18 -7.22 8.34 -5.52
N GLU A 19 -7.82 9.07 -4.57
CA GLU A 19 -9.27 9.22 -4.47
C GLU A 19 -9.64 10.69 -4.58
N GLN A 20 -10.81 10.96 -5.15
CA GLN A 20 -11.29 12.33 -5.40
C GLN A 20 -12.77 12.49 -5.06
N ALA A 21 -13.15 13.69 -4.62
CA ALA A 21 -14.54 14.07 -4.38
C ALA A 21 -14.73 15.58 -4.60
N CYS A 22 -15.92 15.97 -5.04
CA CYS A 22 -16.26 17.37 -5.30
C CYS A 22 -16.67 18.10 -4.01
N ASP A 23 -16.64 19.43 -4.04
CA ASP A 23 -17.21 20.25 -2.97
C ASP A 23 -18.69 19.90 -2.75
N GLY A 24 -19.06 19.58 -1.51
CA GLY A 24 -20.38 19.09 -1.10
C GLY A 24 -20.49 17.57 -0.97
N ASP A 25 -19.59 16.79 -1.57
CA ASP A 25 -19.62 15.32 -1.53
C ASP A 25 -18.80 14.74 -0.37
N PHE A 26 -18.98 13.45 -0.12
CA PHE A 26 -18.16 12.69 0.82
C PHE A 26 -17.01 11.97 0.10
N LEU A 27 -15.79 12.17 0.56
CA LEU A 27 -14.65 11.31 0.22
C LEU A 27 -14.63 10.11 1.16
N SER A 28 -14.57 8.89 0.65
CA SER A 28 -14.39 7.68 1.45
C SER A 28 -13.16 6.91 1.02
N ILE A 29 -12.23 6.69 1.97
CA ILE A 29 -11.05 5.86 1.75
C ILE A 29 -11.19 4.61 2.62
N ARG A 30 -10.93 3.44 2.03
CA ARG A 30 -10.91 2.16 2.75
C ARG A 30 -9.75 1.29 2.33
N CYS A 31 -8.91 0.93 3.29
CA CYS A 31 -7.83 -0.03 3.11
C CYS A 31 -8.29 -1.47 3.39
N PRO A 32 -7.65 -2.47 2.75
CA PRO A 32 -7.84 -3.89 3.05
C PRO A 32 -7.66 -4.21 4.55
N GLN A 33 -8.17 -5.38 4.95
CA GLN A 33 -7.99 -5.89 6.32
C GLN A 33 -6.51 -5.86 6.73
N ARG A 34 -6.22 -5.41 7.96
CA ARG A 34 -4.86 -5.33 8.55
C ARG A 34 -3.89 -4.36 7.89
N THR A 35 -4.43 -3.39 7.15
CA THR A 35 -3.68 -2.26 6.64
C THR A 35 -4.35 -0.95 7.06
N THR A 36 -3.55 0.09 7.25
CA THR A 36 -4.00 1.44 7.55
C THR A 36 -3.59 2.40 6.44
N ILE A 37 -4.35 3.47 6.33
CA ILE A 37 -4.12 4.54 5.37
C ILE A 37 -2.87 5.30 5.79
N THR A 38 -1.94 5.47 4.85
CA THR A 38 -0.81 6.39 4.95
C THR A 38 -1.01 7.45 3.89
N VAL A 39 -1.38 8.65 4.33
CA VAL A 39 -1.55 9.79 3.42
C VAL A 39 -0.18 10.21 2.90
N GLN A 40 -0.07 10.45 1.59
CA GLN A 40 1.17 10.91 0.95
C GLN A 40 1.08 12.39 0.62
N SER A 41 -0.04 12.82 0.05
CA SER A 41 -0.34 14.21 -0.25
C SER A 41 -1.85 14.41 -0.39
N ALA A 42 -2.30 15.64 -0.27
CA ALA A 42 -3.68 16.01 -0.55
C ALA A 42 -3.73 17.41 -1.15
N PHE A 43 -4.70 17.63 -2.03
CA PHE A 43 -4.99 18.91 -2.63
C PHE A 43 -6.49 19.17 -2.50
N TYR A 44 -6.84 20.36 -2.03
CA TYR A 44 -8.21 20.85 -2.05
C TYR A 44 -8.24 22.22 -2.71
N GLY A 45 -9.04 22.38 -3.75
CA GLY A 45 -9.14 23.63 -4.50
C GLY A 45 -9.53 23.39 -5.96
N ARG A 46 -9.02 24.23 -6.86
CA ARG A 46 -9.26 24.14 -8.30
C ARG A 46 -7.94 24.29 -9.06
N ARG A 47 -7.69 23.38 -9.98
CA ARG A 47 -6.67 23.50 -11.02
C ARG A 47 -7.41 23.85 -12.32
N GLY A 48 -6.98 24.87 -13.06
CA GLY A 48 -7.67 25.59 -14.16
C GLY A 48 -8.55 24.80 -15.16
N GLY A 49 -8.46 25.03 -16.47
CA GLY A 49 -9.30 24.38 -17.50
C GLY A 49 -9.22 22.84 -17.58
N SER A 50 -8.50 22.20 -16.66
CA SER A 50 -8.18 20.77 -16.59
C SER A 50 -8.39 20.18 -15.18
N GLY A 51 -9.30 20.74 -14.39
CA GLY A 51 -9.89 20.00 -13.26
C GLY A 51 -10.62 18.75 -13.74
N PRO A 52 -10.81 17.71 -12.89
CA PRO A 52 -11.56 16.53 -13.29
C PRO A 52 -12.92 16.99 -13.85
N GLN A 53 -13.24 16.58 -15.09
CA GLN A 53 -14.47 16.93 -15.83
C GLN A 53 -15.78 16.49 -15.13
N GLN A 54 -15.70 16.06 -13.87
CA GLN A 54 -16.71 15.34 -13.12
C GLN A 54 -17.31 16.15 -11.97
N CYS A 55 -16.75 17.32 -11.62
CA CYS A 55 -17.39 18.21 -10.64
C CYS A 55 -18.28 19.23 -11.36
N PRO A 56 -19.61 19.19 -11.14
CA PRO A 56 -20.54 20.07 -11.82
C PRO A 56 -20.23 21.53 -11.50
N GLN A 57 -20.07 22.35 -12.55
CA GLN A 57 -19.92 23.78 -12.36
C GLN A 57 -21.22 24.35 -11.79
N THR A 58 -21.12 25.12 -10.72
CA THR A 58 -22.27 25.82 -10.14
C THR A 58 -22.80 26.86 -11.14
N TYR A 59 -24.11 27.11 -11.13
CA TYR A 59 -24.74 28.13 -11.98
C TYR A 59 -24.08 29.53 -11.83
N GLN A 60 -23.56 29.83 -10.64
CA GLN A 60 -22.78 31.05 -10.40
C GLN A 60 -21.45 31.08 -11.16
N ALA A 61 -20.72 29.96 -11.28
CA ALA A 61 -19.50 29.84 -12.08
C ALA A 61 -19.78 29.99 -13.60
N LEU A 62 -20.94 29.55 -14.06
CA LEU A 62 -21.40 29.73 -15.45
C LEU A 62 -21.83 31.18 -15.74
N LEU A 63 -22.22 31.94 -14.72
CA LEU A 63 -22.57 33.35 -14.83
C LEU A 63 -21.33 34.26 -14.78
N SER A 64 -20.31 33.90 -13.98
CA SER A 64 -19.04 34.63 -13.94
C SER A 64 -18.13 34.36 -15.14
N SER A 65 -18.24 33.20 -15.81
CA SER A 65 -17.53 32.92 -17.07
C SER A 65 -17.95 33.82 -18.25
N ARG A 66 -19.10 34.50 -18.17
CA ARG A 66 -19.55 35.48 -19.19
C ARG A 66 -18.97 36.89 -19.03
N ARG A 67 -18.25 37.20 -17.93
CA ARG A 67 -17.74 38.56 -17.69
C ARG A 67 -16.24 38.68 -17.44
N THR A 68 -15.50 37.60 -17.31
CA THR A 68 -14.04 37.67 -17.15
C THR A 68 -13.36 36.65 -18.05
N GLN A 69 -12.53 37.20 -18.93
CA GLN A 69 -11.53 36.50 -19.72
C GLN A 69 -10.82 35.44 -18.87
N ASP A 70 -10.83 34.22 -19.39
CA ASP A 70 -10.20 32.99 -18.93
C ASP A 70 -8.91 33.21 -18.13
N HIS A 71 -9.04 33.37 -16.81
CA HIS A 71 -7.93 33.09 -15.91
C HIS A 71 -8.10 31.66 -15.44
N ASP A 72 -7.16 30.81 -15.85
CA ASP A 72 -6.78 29.55 -15.21
C ASP A 72 -6.57 29.79 -13.71
N GLN A 73 -7.65 29.96 -12.96
CA GLN A 73 -7.59 30.33 -11.56
C GLN A 73 -7.24 29.07 -10.78
N TYR A 74 -5.94 28.86 -10.65
CA TYR A 74 -5.34 27.90 -9.75
C TYR A 74 -5.54 28.39 -8.32
N CYS A 75 -6.19 27.57 -7.51
CA CYS A 75 -6.23 27.78 -6.07
C CYS A 75 -6.12 26.46 -5.34
N SER A 76 -5.41 26.51 -4.23
CA SER A 76 -5.12 25.36 -3.38
C SER A 76 -5.15 25.80 -1.93
N VAL A 77 -5.84 25.06 -1.09
CA VAL A 77 -5.84 25.27 0.36
C VAL A 77 -4.72 24.44 0.99
N SER A 78 -3.82 25.08 1.74
CA SER A 78 -2.59 24.45 2.28
C SER A 78 -2.85 23.42 3.39
N THR A 79 -3.95 23.57 4.11
CA THR A 79 -4.42 22.71 5.21
C THR A 79 -5.01 21.38 4.73
N ALA A 80 -5.16 21.17 3.42
CA ALA A 80 -5.71 19.93 2.85
C ALA A 80 -4.95 18.68 3.33
N LEU A 81 -3.62 18.72 3.28
CA LEU A 81 -2.78 17.60 3.74
C LEU A 81 -2.94 17.36 5.24
N GLN A 82 -2.86 18.42 6.05
CA GLN A 82 -2.98 18.29 7.51
C GLN A 82 -4.33 17.69 7.90
N LYS A 83 -5.43 18.17 7.29
CA LYS A 83 -6.76 17.65 7.58
C LYS A 83 -6.90 16.19 7.19
N MET A 84 -6.33 15.78 6.06
CA MET A 84 -6.32 14.36 5.66
C MET A 84 -5.47 13.50 6.60
N LEU A 85 -4.36 14.03 7.12
CA LEU A 85 -3.58 13.35 8.13
C LEU A 85 -4.42 13.15 9.40
N ASP A 86 -5.04 14.21 9.92
CA ASP A 86 -5.81 14.14 11.17
C ASP A 86 -7.01 13.17 11.08
N GLU A 87 -7.70 13.15 9.93
CA GLU A 87 -8.93 12.37 9.75
C GLU A 87 -8.70 10.93 9.27
N CYS A 88 -7.67 10.68 8.45
CA CYS A 88 -7.49 9.38 7.78
C CYS A 88 -6.21 8.63 8.18
N GLN A 89 -5.16 9.32 8.64
CA GLN A 89 -3.89 8.67 8.93
C GLN A 89 -4.06 7.56 9.97
N ASP A 90 -3.43 6.42 9.72
CA ASP A 90 -3.45 5.25 10.60
C ASP A 90 -4.84 4.67 10.88
N ARG A 91 -5.86 5.08 10.12
CA ARG A 91 -7.18 4.46 10.11
C ARG A 91 -7.30 3.46 8.98
N ARG A 92 -8.14 2.45 9.16
CA ARG A 92 -8.46 1.49 8.09
C ARG A 92 -9.51 2.03 7.12
N SER A 93 -10.44 2.83 7.63
CA SER A 93 -11.49 3.48 6.84
C SER A 93 -11.68 4.88 7.41
N CYS A 94 -11.83 5.86 6.54
CA CYS A 94 -12.23 7.22 6.90
C CYS A 94 -13.26 7.73 5.89
N GLN A 95 -14.08 8.68 6.33
CA GLN A 95 -15.05 9.37 5.50
C GLN A 95 -15.07 10.83 5.91
N ILE A 96 -14.92 11.74 4.95
CA ILE A 96 -14.81 13.18 5.20
C ILE A 96 -15.76 13.91 4.26
N LEU A 97 -16.50 14.88 4.79
CA LEU A 97 -17.28 15.81 3.98
C LEU A 97 -16.35 16.85 3.36
N VAL A 98 -16.37 16.96 2.04
CA VAL A 98 -15.52 17.90 1.30
C VAL A 98 -16.20 19.26 1.25
N ASN A 99 -15.72 20.22 2.04
CA ASN A 99 -16.14 21.61 1.91
C ASN A 99 -15.11 22.59 2.49
N SER A 100 -15.25 23.89 2.16
CA SER A 100 -14.36 24.93 2.68
C SER A 100 -14.39 25.07 4.21
N ARG A 101 -15.50 24.79 4.90
CA ARG A 101 -15.53 24.88 6.38
C ARG A 101 -14.63 23.84 7.05
N VAL A 102 -14.48 22.67 6.43
CA VAL A 102 -13.64 21.56 6.92
C VAL A 102 -12.16 21.82 6.61
N PHE A 103 -11.88 22.37 5.43
CA PHE A 103 -10.53 22.54 4.95
C PHE A 103 -9.94 23.94 5.20
N GLY A 104 -10.71 24.98 5.49
CA GLY A 104 -10.20 26.33 5.81
C GLY A 104 -10.68 27.42 4.85
N THR A 105 -10.08 28.61 4.94
CA THR A 105 -10.55 29.78 4.18
C THR A 105 -10.62 29.52 2.68
N ASP A 106 -11.78 29.84 2.09
CA ASP A 106 -12.02 29.61 0.66
C ASP A 106 -11.28 30.66 -0.16
N GLN A 107 -10.16 30.26 -0.77
CA GLN A 107 -9.35 31.12 -1.64
C GLN A 107 -9.96 31.28 -3.06
N CYS A 108 -11.06 30.57 -3.35
CA CYS A 108 -11.80 30.61 -4.61
C CYS A 108 -13.32 30.56 -4.38
N PRO A 109 -13.90 31.62 -3.79
CA PRO A 109 -15.34 31.69 -3.60
C PRO A 109 -16.06 31.65 -4.97
N GLY A 110 -17.13 30.87 -5.05
CA GLY A 110 -17.95 30.75 -6.27
C GLY A 110 -17.40 29.84 -7.37
N SER A 111 -16.22 29.23 -7.17
CA SER A 111 -15.68 28.20 -8.09
C SER A 111 -15.94 26.78 -7.58
N SER A 112 -16.16 25.85 -8.51
CA SER A 112 -16.23 24.41 -8.20
C SER A 112 -14.85 23.91 -7.75
N LYS A 113 -14.76 23.46 -6.50
CA LYS A 113 -13.56 22.89 -5.89
C LYS A 113 -13.66 21.37 -5.83
N TYR A 114 -12.52 20.71 -5.72
CA TYR A 114 -12.44 19.27 -5.50
C TYR A 114 -11.28 18.95 -4.55
N LEU A 115 -11.45 17.86 -3.81
CA LEU A 115 -10.40 17.22 -3.03
C LEU A 115 -9.83 16.06 -3.84
N ILE A 116 -8.51 15.96 -3.92
CA ILE A 116 -7.81 14.77 -4.37
C ILE A 116 -6.76 14.39 -3.34
N VAL A 117 -6.72 13.10 -2.99
CA VAL A 117 -5.83 12.56 -1.95
C VAL A 117 -5.02 11.43 -2.54
N TRP A 118 -3.71 11.50 -2.39
CA TRP A 118 -2.80 10.40 -2.72
C TRP A 118 -2.43 9.67 -1.44
N TYR A 119 -2.63 8.36 -1.41
CA TYR A 119 -2.37 7.55 -0.21
C TYR A 119 -1.88 6.15 -0.57
N LYS A 120 -1.40 5.44 0.46
CA LYS A 120 -1.05 4.02 0.40
C LYS A 120 -1.71 3.28 1.56
N CYS A 121 -1.84 1.97 1.44
CA CYS A 121 -2.26 1.11 2.55
C CYS A 121 -1.02 0.39 3.11
N ARG A 122 -0.63 0.69 4.35
CA ARG A 122 0.52 0.07 5.01
C ARG A 122 0.04 -0.97 6.04
N PRO A 123 0.70 -2.14 6.18
CA PRO A 123 0.37 -3.07 7.26
C PRO A 123 0.68 -2.50 8.65
N ASN A 124 -0.22 -2.72 9.62
CA ASN A 124 -0.11 -2.15 10.98
C ASN A 124 1.07 -2.73 11.77
N GLU A 125 1.36 -4.02 11.58
CA GLU A 125 2.48 -4.72 12.22
C GLU A 125 3.11 -5.65 11.18
N TYR A 126 4.38 -5.40 10.83
CA TYR A 126 5.15 -6.30 9.95
C TYR A 126 6.47 -6.70 10.60
N LYS A 127 6.95 -7.86 10.17
CA LYS A 127 8.21 -8.46 10.59
C LYS A 127 9.10 -8.56 9.36
N SER A 128 10.35 -8.13 9.50
CA SER A 128 11.40 -8.35 8.52
C SER A 128 12.33 -9.46 9.01
N LYS A 129 12.70 -10.37 8.13
CA LYS A 129 13.74 -11.37 8.40
C LYS A 129 14.68 -11.49 7.22
N VAL A 130 15.97 -11.62 7.54
CA VAL A 130 17.05 -11.86 6.57
C VAL A 130 17.81 -13.10 7.01
N VAL A 131 18.16 -13.98 6.07
CA VAL A 131 19.16 -15.05 6.28
C VAL A 131 20.06 -15.14 5.06
N CYS A 132 21.29 -15.60 5.24
CA CYS A 132 22.24 -15.69 4.14
C CYS A 132 21.99 -16.94 3.28
N GLU A 133 22.60 -16.97 2.10
CA GLU A 133 22.58 -18.15 1.23
C GLU A 133 22.98 -19.43 1.99
N GLU A 134 22.25 -20.51 1.72
CA GLU A 134 22.30 -21.82 2.37
C GLU A 134 21.77 -21.92 3.81
N GLU A 135 21.46 -20.80 4.47
CA GLU A 135 20.85 -20.82 5.80
C GLU A 135 19.35 -21.13 5.78
N ARG A 136 18.81 -21.51 6.93
CA ARG A 136 17.39 -21.82 7.12
C ARG A 136 16.66 -20.66 7.82
N MET A 137 15.65 -20.12 7.16
CA MET A 137 14.75 -19.10 7.71
C MET A 137 13.49 -19.73 8.30
N ARG A 138 13.20 -19.43 9.57
CA ARG A 138 11.93 -19.79 10.23
C ARG A 138 11.03 -18.58 10.39
N LEU A 139 9.86 -18.61 9.77
CA LEU A 139 8.76 -17.68 10.01
C LEU A 139 7.80 -18.28 11.04
N SER A 140 7.29 -17.47 11.97
CA SER A 140 6.36 -17.95 13.00
C SER A 140 5.42 -16.86 13.51
N CYS A 141 4.19 -17.27 13.79
CA CYS A 141 3.15 -16.46 14.40
C CYS A 141 2.66 -17.06 15.72
N LYS A 142 2.05 -16.21 16.56
CA LYS A 142 1.41 -16.63 17.82
C LYS A 142 0.25 -17.60 17.54
N ARG A 143 -0.22 -18.31 18.57
CA ARG A 143 -1.37 -19.23 18.44
C ARG A 143 -2.59 -18.45 17.92
N GLY A 144 -3.32 -19.03 16.96
CA GLY A 144 -4.49 -18.40 16.32
C GLY A 144 -4.16 -17.47 15.13
N MET A 145 -2.89 -17.19 14.85
CA MET A 145 -2.47 -16.34 13.74
C MET A 145 -1.74 -17.14 12.64
N GLN A 146 -1.87 -16.66 11.42
CA GLN A 146 -1.27 -17.20 10.20
C GLN A 146 -0.31 -16.19 9.57
N ILE A 147 0.70 -16.71 8.87
CA ILE A 147 1.68 -15.93 8.11
C ILE A 147 1.01 -15.37 6.86
N ALA A 148 1.15 -14.06 6.65
CA ALA A 148 0.88 -13.40 5.38
C ALA A 148 2.18 -12.79 4.84
N VAL A 149 2.71 -13.36 3.76
CA VAL A 149 3.92 -12.90 3.08
C VAL A 149 3.59 -11.67 2.24
N TYR A 150 4.35 -10.58 2.41
CA TYR A 150 4.16 -9.33 1.65
C TYR A 150 5.20 -9.18 0.58
N SER A 151 6.48 -9.28 0.93
CA SER A 151 7.57 -9.19 -0.03
C SER A 151 8.63 -10.22 0.29
N ALA A 152 9.32 -10.65 -0.74
CA ALA A 152 10.47 -11.51 -0.62
C ALA A 152 11.48 -11.15 -1.71
N MET A 153 12.75 -11.21 -1.36
CA MET A 153 13.86 -10.95 -2.25
C MET A 153 14.92 -12.02 -1.98
N PHE A 154 15.33 -12.73 -3.03
CA PHE A 154 16.51 -13.58 -2.99
C PHE A 154 17.54 -13.03 -3.96
N GLY A 155 18.73 -12.69 -3.48
CA GLY A 155 19.73 -12.02 -4.29
C GLY A 155 20.65 -11.14 -3.43
N ARG A 156 21.08 -10.00 -3.98
CA ARG A 156 21.93 -9.04 -3.30
C ARG A 156 21.59 -7.62 -3.76
N THR A 157 21.53 -6.69 -2.80
CA THR A 157 21.44 -5.24 -3.07
C THR A 157 22.82 -4.59 -2.94
N GLN A 158 22.97 -3.39 -3.49
CA GLN A 158 24.22 -2.63 -3.44
C GLN A 158 24.70 -2.35 -2.01
N GLN A 159 23.78 -2.02 -1.10
CA GLN A 159 24.09 -1.75 0.31
C GLN A 159 24.34 -3.03 1.13
N GLY A 160 23.88 -4.19 0.64
CA GLY A 160 23.92 -5.44 1.40
C GLY A 160 23.02 -5.40 2.64
N THR A 161 23.29 -6.30 3.59
CA THR A 161 22.64 -6.33 4.91
C THR A 161 23.69 -6.56 5.99
N LEU A 162 23.37 -6.18 7.23
CA LEU A 162 24.27 -6.39 8.37
C LEU A 162 24.46 -7.88 8.66
N GLU A 163 23.43 -8.68 8.42
CA GLU A 163 23.42 -10.13 8.61
C GLU A 163 24.28 -10.86 7.57
N CYS A 164 24.34 -10.34 6.34
CA CYS A 164 25.03 -10.98 5.21
C CYS A 164 26.04 -10.03 4.54
N PRO A 165 27.13 -9.66 5.26
CA PRO A 165 28.12 -8.73 4.76
C PRO A 165 28.81 -9.26 3.48
N PRO A 166 29.30 -8.37 2.62
CA PRO A 166 30.03 -8.78 1.42
C PRO A 166 31.32 -9.51 1.82
N HIS A 167 31.64 -10.58 1.09
CA HIS A 167 32.89 -11.33 1.31
C HIS A 167 34.14 -10.50 1.05
N HIS A 168 34.06 -9.54 0.11
CA HIS A 168 35.18 -8.67 -0.24
C HIS A 168 34.78 -7.20 -0.13
N ARG A 169 35.58 -6.40 0.58
CA ARG A 169 35.36 -4.95 0.74
C ARG A 169 35.46 -4.13 -0.57
N ARG A 170 35.93 -4.75 -1.66
CA ARG A 170 36.04 -4.17 -3.01
C ARG A 170 35.23 -4.95 -4.06
N ALA A 171 34.27 -5.77 -3.65
CA ALA A 171 33.36 -6.39 -4.61
C ALA A 171 32.57 -5.28 -5.34
N PRO A 172 32.36 -5.39 -6.67
CA PRO A 172 31.51 -4.44 -7.40
C PRO A 172 30.13 -4.35 -6.72
N SER A 173 29.50 -3.17 -6.76
CA SER A 173 28.12 -2.99 -6.33
C SER A 173 27.18 -3.74 -7.27
N VAL A 174 27.04 -5.05 -7.07
CA VAL A 174 26.14 -5.89 -7.84
C VAL A 174 24.77 -5.86 -7.20
N GLU A 175 23.77 -5.48 -7.99
CA GLU A 175 22.37 -5.64 -7.66
C GLU A 175 21.78 -6.77 -8.50
N CYS A 176 21.23 -7.77 -7.84
CA CYS A 176 20.63 -8.92 -8.48
C CYS A 176 19.50 -9.44 -7.61
N GLN A 177 18.37 -9.77 -8.22
CA GLN A 177 17.20 -10.27 -7.52
C GLN A 177 16.49 -11.33 -8.35
N SER A 178 16.05 -12.39 -7.67
CA SER A 178 15.23 -13.42 -8.26
C SER A 178 13.78 -12.93 -8.42
N ALA A 179 13.24 -13.09 -9.62
CA ALA A 179 11.85 -12.78 -9.93
C ALA A 179 10.85 -13.73 -9.25
N VAL A 180 11.28 -14.94 -8.85
CA VAL A 180 10.38 -15.98 -8.30
C VAL A 180 10.34 -16.01 -6.77
N ALA A 181 11.20 -15.24 -6.09
CA ALA A 181 11.36 -15.29 -4.64
C ALA A 181 10.04 -15.17 -3.86
N LEU A 182 9.21 -14.21 -4.26
CA LEU A 182 7.93 -13.93 -3.64
C LEU A 182 6.90 -15.04 -3.90
N GLN A 183 6.84 -15.56 -5.12
CA GLN A 183 5.94 -16.64 -5.48
C GLN A 183 6.27 -17.92 -4.69
N VAL A 184 7.56 -18.26 -4.58
CA VAL A 184 8.02 -19.43 -3.83
C VAL A 184 7.66 -19.32 -2.36
N LEU A 185 7.91 -18.17 -1.71
CA LEU A 185 7.55 -17.99 -0.30
C LEU A 185 6.06 -17.92 -0.05
N THR A 186 5.30 -17.28 -0.93
CA THR A 186 3.85 -17.25 -0.82
C THR A 186 3.29 -18.67 -0.88
N THR A 187 3.73 -19.46 -1.87
CA THR A 187 3.31 -20.88 -2.00
C THR A 187 3.71 -21.71 -0.78
N ARG A 188 4.91 -21.51 -0.23
CA ARG A 188 5.42 -22.35 0.88
C ARG A 188 4.92 -21.93 2.26
N CYS A 189 4.67 -20.64 2.50
CA CYS A 189 4.47 -20.11 3.84
C CYS A 189 3.11 -19.44 4.09
N GLN A 190 2.41 -18.98 3.05
CA GLN A 190 1.14 -18.27 3.21
C GLN A 190 0.13 -19.13 3.97
N GLY A 191 -0.58 -18.54 4.92
CA GLY A 191 -1.63 -19.20 5.71
C GLY A 191 -1.13 -20.16 6.79
N LYS A 192 0.18 -20.43 6.87
CA LYS A 192 0.74 -21.32 7.89
C LYS A 192 1.02 -20.58 9.19
N LYS A 193 0.95 -21.26 10.34
CA LYS A 193 1.40 -20.71 11.62
C LYS A 193 2.92 -20.59 11.71
N SER A 194 3.64 -21.57 11.16
CA SER A 194 5.10 -21.57 11.08
C SER A 194 5.54 -22.14 9.74
N CYS A 195 6.61 -21.57 9.18
CA CYS A 195 7.21 -21.98 7.92
C CYS A 195 8.72 -22.05 8.08
N LEU A 196 9.36 -23.06 7.51
CA LEU A 196 10.82 -23.19 7.46
C LEU A 196 11.23 -23.31 5.98
N VAL A 197 12.13 -22.45 5.55
CA VAL A 197 12.63 -22.41 4.17
C VAL A 197 14.16 -22.31 4.18
N ARG A 198 14.83 -22.88 3.19
CA ARG A 198 16.29 -22.75 2.99
C ARG A 198 16.54 -21.71 1.92
N ALA A 199 17.39 -20.72 2.20
CA ALA A 199 17.77 -19.69 1.24
C ALA A 199 18.75 -20.25 0.20
N SER A 200 18.27 -21.08 -0.72
CA SER A 200 19.12 -21.77 -1.70
C SER A 200 18.80 -21.37 -3.13
N SER A 201 19.84 -21.33 -3.96
CA SER A 201 19.71 -21.09 -5.41
C SER A 201 18.91 -22.17 -6.13
N ARG A 202 18.81 -23.37 -5.55
CA ARG A 202 17.93 -24.45 -6.05
C ARG A 202 16.44 -24.12 -5.90
N ASP A 203 16.07 -23.46 -4.81
CA ASP A 203 14.68 -23.13 -4.51
C ASP A 203 14.23 -21.80 -5.14
N PHE A 204 15.15 -20.84 -5.23
CA PHE A 204 14.85 -19.46 -5.62
C PHE A 204 15.47 -19.04 -6.96
N GLY A 205 16.25 -19.90 -7.61
CA GLY A 205 17.06 -19.55 -8.78
C GLY A 205 18.34 -18.79 -8.41
N ASP A 206 19.25 -18.66 -9.37
CA ASP A 206 20.50 -17.90 -9.20
C ASP A 206 20.51 -16.68 -10.12
N PRO A 207 20.06 -15.50 -9.65
CA PRO A 207 19.96 -14.28 -10.45
C PRO A 207 21.29 -13.51 -10.53
N CYS A 208 22.34 -13.96 -9.83
CA CYS A 208 23.58 -13.21 -9.64
C CYS A 208 24.75 -13.87 -10.37
N TYR A 209 25.80 -13.10 -10.66
CA TYR A 209 27.06 -13.66 -11.16
C TYR A 209 27.68 -14.62 -10.14
N ALA A 210 28.36 -15.65 -10.66
CA ALA A 210 29.05 -16.64 -9.85
C ALA A 210 29.99 -15.97 -8.81
N GLY A 211 29.95 -16.48 -7.57
CA GLY A 211 30.71 -15.91 -6.45
C GLY A 211 30.01 -14.79 -5.69
N THR A 212 28.83 -14.33 -6.14
CA THR A 212 28.02 -13.37 -5.37
C THR A 212 27.25 -14.09 -4.27
N ARG A 213 27.62 -13.84 -3.00
CA ARG A 213 26.88 -14.38 -1.85
C ARG A 213 25.53 -13.69 -1.73
N LYS A 214 24.45 -14.45 -1.89
CA LYS A 214 23.08 -13.96 -1.85
C LYS A 214 22.52 -14.00 -0.42
N TYR A 215 21.36 -13.40 -0.23
CA TYR A 215 20.55 -13.53 0.98
C TYR A 215 19.07 -13.52 0.64
N LEU A 216 18.28 -14.16 1.50
CA LEU A 216 16.82 -14.14 1.44
C LEU A 216 16.31 -13.10 2.44
N SER A 217 15.64 -12.06 1.95
CA SER A 217 14.95 -11.05 2.75
C SER A 217 13.44 -11.21 2.60
N VAL A 218 12.70 -11.19 3.70
CA VAL A 218 11.25 -11.43 3.73
C VAL A 218 10.56 -10.44 4.65
N ILE A 219 9.54 -9.77 4.12
CA ILE A 219 8.61 -8.98 4.91
C ILE A 219 7.30 -9.75 4.99
N TYR A 220 6.84 -10.03 6.21
CA TYR A 220 5.59 -10.75 6.46
C TYR A 220 4.87 -10.17 7.67
N THR A 221 3.60 -10.51 7.82
CA THR A 221 2.80 -10.17 9.01
C THR A 221 2.18 -11.43 9.59
N CYS A 222 1.71 -11.32 10.82
CA CYS A 222 0.90 -12.34 11.46
C CYS A 222 -0.52 -11.80 11.61
N GLY A 223 -1.52 -12.58 11.26
CA GLY A 223 -2.86 -12.26 11.71
C GLY A 223 -3.82 -13.43 11.62
N GLU A 224 -4.99 -13.27 12.22
CA GLU A 224 -6.03 -14.30 12.29
C GLU A 224 -6.33 -14.92 10.92
N SER A 225 -6.57 -16.22 10.93
CA SER A 225 -7.13 -16.95 9.80
C SER A 225 -8.40 -16.24 9.32
N GLN A 226 -8.54 -15.95 8.02
CA GLN A 226 -9.88 -15.79 7.44
C GLN A 226 -10.49 -17.18 7.48
N VAL A 227 -11.02 -17.59 8.63
CA VAL A 227 -11.93 -18.73 8.71
C VAL A 227 -13.08 -18.31 7.82
N THR A 228 -13.20 -18.93 6.66
CA THR A 228 -14.37 -18.76 5.81
C THR A 228 -15.58 -18.97 6.72
N GLN A 229 -16.55 -18.06 6.61
CA GLN A 229 -17.81 -18.05 7.36
C GLN A 229 -18.68 -19.32 7.14
N SER A 230 -18.11 -20.37 6.57
CA SER A 230 -18.66 -21.70 6.34
C SER A 230 -18.58 -22.60 7.57
N ASP A 231 -17.63 -22.40 8.49
CA ASP A 231 -17.43 -23.33 9.62
C ASP A 231 -18.31 -23.00 10.83
N TYR A 232 -18.90 -21.80 10.88
CA TYR A 232 -19.88 -21.43 11.92
C TYR A 232 -21.27 -22.07 11.68
N LEU A 233 -21.59 -22.49 10.45
CA LEU A 233 -22.88 -23.09 10.12
C LEU A 233 -22.90 -24.62 10.28
N ILE A 234 -21.75 -25.28 10.47
CA ILE A 234 -21.67 -26.74 10.68
C ILE A 234 -21.74 -27.09 12.18
N SER A 235 -21.38 -26.17 13.09
CA SER A 235 -21.50 -26.39 14.53
C SER A 235 -22.90 -26.17 15.11
N SER A 236 -23.83 -25.58 14.35
CA SER A 236 -25.21 -25.31 14.80
C SER A 236 -26.25 -26.38 14.40
N THR A 237 -25.85 -27.45 13.69
CA THR A 237 -26.75 -28.53 13.24
C THR A 237 -26.53 -29.87 13.96
N ARG A 238 -25.73 -29.88 15.04
CA ARG A 238 -25.60 -31.00 15.99
C ARG A 238 -25.82 -30.53 17.43
N GLY A 239 -26.92 -29.82 17.65
CA GLY A 239 -27.51 -29.53 18.95
C GLY A 239 -28.94 -30.04 18.97
#